data_AF-A0A7J3RBR0-F1
#
_entry.id   AF-A0A7J3RBR0-F1
#
_cell.length_a   1.000
_cell.length_b   1.000
_cell.length_c   1.000
_cell.angle_alpha   90.00
_cell.angle_beta   90.00
_cell.angle_gamma   90.00
#
_symmetry.space_group_name_H-M   'P 1'
#
loop_
_entity.id
_entity.type
_entity.pdbx_description
1 polymer ?
#
loop_
_entity_poly.entity_id
_entity_poly.type
_entity_poly.pdbx_seq_one_letter_code
_entity_poly.pdbx_strand_id
1 'polypeptide(L)'
;MDRFSEKISQTGKILFEETKKASKKLAKSIRDLSFLARTLKKKEQFALSLAEQYINEKDKRKLKALLKQQKATIKIKRKGWSFLISGRDLLPRVYFVSPEKRSLNPDLEVESKTRIWLENLDKKIRKRFYEKNFREFATKAWVSIPQFIAPNLLSPQYIKQAFALQLFSKEPLHILLLSQSPEESKRYFKSIIELCPICSLASHNSLIRSLAKAHNGIFIIEDLAKLNEKRDKIFDAMELGFISFVKPSKTYRFDTNIRVIASSTEPSFISNFHLVLEHKTQEVNDFSAIAQKLILNDKVTIRAADIAFLRNYIKFAAKLDVEIPPELAEKIVNFASQLKEKESELKYPISPKLVLAITRLAKASARMELRALVEAKDVERAFSLIQKSLSKAENN
;
A
#
# COMPACT_ATOMS: atom_id res chain seq x y z
N MET A 1 -50.18 63.41 6.44
CA MET A 1 -48.74 63.51 6.75
C MET A 1 -48.16 62.23 7.38
N ASP A 2 -48.99 61.24 7.75
CA ASP A 2 -48.53 60.05 8.49
C ASP A 2 -47.70 59.03 7.70
N ARG A 3 -47.84 58.96 6.37
CA ARG A 3 -47.01 58.06 5.54
C ARG A 3 -45.56 58.52 5.40
N PHE A 4 -45.27 59.78 5.72
CA PHE A 4 -43.91 60.34 5.61
C PHE A 4 -43.09 60.08 6.90
N SER A 5 -43.73 60.08 8.07
CA SER A 5 -43.08 59.79 9.35
C SER A 5 -42.75 58.30 9.51
N GLU A 6 -43.58 57.38 9.01
CA GLU A 6 -43.31 55.94 9.01
C GLU A 6 -42.09 55.56 8.18
N LYS A 7 -41.93 56.17 6.99
CA LYS A 7 -40.75 55.94 6.14
C LYS A 7 -39.47 56.43 6.81
N ILE A 8 -39.48 57.60 7.45
CA ILE A 8 -38.30 58.12 8.16
C ILE A 8 -37.91 57.20 9.34
N SER A 9 -38.89 56.67 10.07
CA SER A 9 -38.68 55.72 11.18
C SER A 9 -38.09 54.37 10.72
N GLN A 10 -38.57 53.81 9.60
CA GLN A 10 -38.02 52.58 9.03
C GLN A 10 -36.59 52.77 8.51
N THR A 11 -36.33 53.90 7.83
CA THR A 11 -34.99 54.21 7.29
C THR A 11 -33.96 54.41 8.41
N GLY A 12 -34.36 55.05 9.51
CA GLY A 12 -33.52 55.21 10.70
C GLY A 12 -33.16 53.89 11.39
N LYS A 13 -34.10 52.93 11.47
CA LYS A 13 -33.84 51.59 12.02
C LYS A 13 -32.84 50.80 11.17
N ILE A 14 -32.95 50.90 9.84
CA ILE A 14 -32.03 50.22 8.91
C ILE A 14 -30.61 50.80 9.05
N LEU A 15 -30.47 52.13 9.04
CA LEU A 15 -29.18 52.81 9.22
C LEU A 15 -28.55 52.51 10.59
N PHE A 16 -29.35 52.40 11.65
CA PHE A 16 -28.87 52.02 12.99
C PHE A 16 -28.39 50.56 13.03
N GLU A 17 -29.09 49.63 12.37
CA GLU A 17 -28.62 48.24 12.27
C GLU A 17 -27.35 48.11 11.44
N GLU A 18 -27.22 48.85 10.34
CA GLU A 18 -26.03 48.83 9.48
C GLU A 18 -24.81 49.41 10.20
N THR A 19 -24.95 50.53 10.92
CA THR A 19 -23.88 51.12 11.74
C THR A 19 -23.49 50.21 12.92
N LYS A 20 -24.46 49.51 13.54
CA LYS A 20 -24.18 48.48 14.56
C LYS A 20 -23.47 47.25 13.98
N LYS A 21 -23.79 46.84 12.75
CA LYS A 21 -23.07 45.77 12.03
C LYS A 21 -21.65 46.21 11.65
N ALA A 22 -21.46 47.45 11.19
CA ALA A 22 -20.17 48.01 10.81
C ALA A 22 -19.23 48.19 12.00
N SER A 23 -19.71 48.77 13.11
CA SER A 23 -18.94 48.91 14.36
C SER A 23 -18.55 47.54 14.95
N LYS A 24 -19.45 46.55 14.93
CA LYS A 24 -19.12 45.16 15.30
C LYS A 24 -18.02 44.56 14.41
N LYS A 25 -18.08 44.78 13.08
CA LYS A 25 -17.02 44.34 12.14
C LYS A 25 -15.68 45.02 12.41
N LEU A 26 -15.69 46.30 12.76
CA LEU A 26 -14.48 47.09 13.02
C LEU A 26 -13.82 46.68 14.34
N ALA A 27 -14.61 46.54 15.41
CA ALA A 27 -14.15 45.98 16.69
C ALA A 27 -13.62 44.54 16.55
N LYS A 28 -14.23 43.73 15.68
CA LYS A 28 -13.78 42.39 15.32
C LYS A 28 -12.43 42.40 14.63
N SER A 29 -12.23 43.31 13.67
CA SER A 29 -10.95 43.48 12.97
C SER A 29 -9.82 43.87 13.93
N ILE A 30 -10.08 44.81 14.83
CA ILE A 30 -9.10 45.28 15.84
C ILE A 30 -8.73 44.15 16.83
N ARG A 31 -9.71 43.36 17.30
CA ARG A 31 -9.43 42.19 18.15
C ARG A 31 -8.67 41.09 17.42
N ASP A 32 -9.05 40.77 16.17
CA ASP A 32 -8.32 39.77 15.37
C ASP A 32 -6.86 40.21 15.12
N LEU A 33 -6.61 41.52 14.98
CA LEU A 33 -5.26 42.11 14.88
C LEU A 33 -4.46 41.98 16.19
N SER A 34 -5.06 42.24 17.35
CA SER A 34 -4.34 42.11 18.64
C SER A 34 -3.94 40.65 18.91
N PHE A 35 -4.75 39.67 18.49
CA PHE A 35 -4.38 38.26 18.61
C PHE A 35 -3.23 37.85 17.69
N LEU A 36 -2.98 38.54 16.57
CA LEU A 36 -1.81 38.27 15.74
C LEU A 36 -0.50 38.62 16.44
N ALA A 37 -0.52 39.50 17.44
CA ALA A 37 0.63 39.79 18.28
C ALA A 37 0.94 38.67 19.29
N ARG A 38 -0.03 37.77 19.58
CA ARG A 38 0.17 36.66 20.52
C ARG A 38 1.32 35.74 20.09
N THR A 39 2.17 35.38 21.04
CA THR A 39 3.16 34.31 20.85
C THR A 39 2.47 32.93 20.87
N LEU A 40 3.00 32.00 20.08
CA LEU A 40 2.54 30.61 20.14
C LEU A 40 3.15 29.91 21.35
N LYS A 41 2.38 29.04 22.02
CA LYS A 41 2.89 28.21 23.12
C LYS A 41 3.94 27.22 22.59
N LYS A 42 4.90 26.78 23.41
CA LYS A 42 5.95 25.80 23.00
C LYS A 42 5.38 24.56 22.29
N LYS A 43 4.27 24.01 22.81
CA LYS A 43 3.57 22.86 22.17
C LYS A 43 3.00 23.20 20.79
N GLU A 44 2.43 24.40 20.62
CA GLU A 44 1.91 24.87 19.32
C GLU A 44 3.05 25.11 18.33
N GLN A 45 4.18 25.68 18.79
CA GLN A 45 5.36 25.91 17.97
C GLN A 45 5.94 24.60 17.45
N PHE A 46 6.09 23.59 18.32
CA PHE A 46 6.55 22.25 17.93
C PHE A 46 5.57 21.56 16.96
N ALA A 47 4.27 21.62 17.22
CA ALA A 47 3.28 21.02 16.33
C ALA A 47 3.22 21.72 14.97
N LEU A 48 3.39 23.05 14.96
CA LEU A 48 3.49 23.84 13.74
C LEU A 48 4.77 23.48 12.98
N SER A 49 5.93 23.40 13.63
CA SER A 49 7.20 23.05 12.95
C SER A 49 7.15 21.68 12.28
N LEU A 50 6.43 20.71 12.85
CA LEU A 50 6.16 19.43 12.20
C LEU A 50 5.24 19.59 10.98
N ALA A 51 4.17 20.37 11.09
CA ALA A 51 3.25 20.61 9.97
C ALA A 51 3.91 21.38 8.81
N GLU A 52 4.83 22.29 9.13
CA GLU A 52 5.58 23.11 8.19
C GLU A 52 6.35 22.28 7.16
N GLN A 53 6.81 21.08 7.53
CA GLN A 53 7.49 20.16 6.61
C GLN A 53 6.59 19.67 5.46
N TYR A 54 5.28 19.88 5.54
CA TYR A 54 4.29 19.35 4.60
C TYR A 54 3.45 20.43 3.92
N ILE A 55 3.61 21.70 4.23
CA ILE A 55 2.80 22.80 3.68
C ILE A 55 3.69 23.85 3.02
N ASN A 56 3.10 24.73 2.21
CA ASN A 56 3.84 25.84 1.61
C ASN A 56 3.86 27.06 2.55
N GLU A 57 4.69 28.06 2.25
CA GLU A 57 4.84 29.26 3.08
C GLU A 57 3.53 30.07 3.22
N LYS A 58 2.68 30.11 2.17
CA LYS A 58 1.37 30.77 2.23
C LYS A 58 0.43 30.11 3.24
N ASP A 59 0.30 28.78 3.16
CA ASP A 59 -0.52 27.98 4.06
C ASP A 59 0.01 28.04 5.50
N LYS A 60 1.34 28.03 5.67
CA LYS A 60 2.02 28.20 6.96
C LYS A 60 1.67 29.53 7.61
N ARG A 61 1.81 30.66 6.91
CA ARG A 61 1.46 32.00 7.42
C ARG A 61 0.00 32.05 7.87
N LYS A 62 -0.92 31.52 7.04
CA LYS A 62 -2.34 31.48 7.35
C LYS A 62 -2.66 30.56 8.55
N LEU A 63 -2.06 29.37 8.61
CA LEU A 63 -2.23 28.45 9.74
C LEU A 63 -1.69 29.06 11.04
N LYS A 64 -0.51 29.69 11.01
CA LYS A 64 0.08 30.40 12.15
C LYS A 64 -0.85 31.51 12.66
N ALA A 65 -1.43 32.30 11.77
CA ALA A 65 -2.43 33.31 12.13
C ALA A 65 -3.66 32.68 12.83
N LEU A 66 -4.20 31.60 12.28
CA LEU A 66 -5.36 30.91 12.87
C LEU A 66 -5.06 30.26 14.22
N LEU A 67 -3.84 29.76 14.44
CA LEU A 67 -3.38 29.25 15.74
C LEU A 67 -3.30 30.36 16.79
N LYS A 68 -2.71 31.51 16.42
CA LYS A 68 -2.64 32.69 17.30
C LYS A 68 -4.04 33.19 17.69
N GLN A 69 -4.98 33.13 16.76
CA GLN A 69 -6.39 33.46 16.96
C GLN A 69 -7.21 32.34 17.66
N GLN A 70 -6.62 31.19 18.01
CA GLN A 70 -7.32 30.01 18.56
C GLN A 70 -8.47 29.45 17.69
N LYS A 71 -8.50 29.79 16.39
CA LYS A 71 -9.47 29.25 15.42
C LYS A 71 -9.07 27.87 14.90
N ALA A 72 -7.79 27.52 15.05
CA ALA A 72 -7.25 26.21 14.71
C ALA A 72 -6.45 25.64 15.89
N THR A 73 -6.27 24.32 15.88
CA THR A 73 -5.33 23.62 16.76
C THR A 73 -4.63 22.51 15.98
N ILE A 74 -3.40 22.19 16.34
CA ILE A 74 -2.66 21.05 15.78
C ILE A 74 -2.49 20.00 16.87
N LYS A 75 -2.96 18.78 16.62
CA LYS A 75 -2.67 17.63 17.47
C LYS A 75 -1.70 16.69 16.77
N ILE A 76 -0.73 16.19 17.50
CA ILE A 76 0.23 15.21 16.97
C ILE A 76 -0.34 13.82 17.25
N LYS A 77 -0.55 13.04 16.19
CA LYS A 77 -0.99 11.64 16.29
C LYS A 77 0.16 10.71 15.99
N ARG A 78 0.56 9.92 16.99
CA ARG A 78 1.52 8.83 16.82
C ARG A 78 0.88 7.68 16.03
N LYS A 79 1.59 7.14 15.03
CA LYS A 79 1.11 6.03 14.20
C LYS A 79 1.42 4.65 14.78
N GLY A 80 2.44 4.54 15.62
CA GLY A 80 2.81 3.26 16.26
C GLY A 80 3.51 2.30 15.30
N TRP A 81 4.14 2.83 14.26
CA TRP A 81 4.91 2.03 13.31
C TRP A 81 6.13 1.40 13.99
N SER A 82 6.52 0.22 13.53
CA SER A 82 7.80 -0.39 13.92
C SER A 82 8.99 0.32 13.25
N PHE A 83 10.18 0.08 13.80
CA PHE A 83 11.44 0.60 13.27
C PHE A 83 11.72 0.13 11.83
N LEU A 84 11.20 -1.06 11.46
CA LEU A 84 11.27 -1.59 10.10
C LEU A 84 10.57 -0.67 9.10
N ILE A 85 9.49 0.00 9.49
CA ILE A 85 8.76 0.94 8.65
C ILE A 85 9.42 2.32 8.65
N SER A 86 9.32 3.07 9.75
CA SER A 86 9.84 4.44 9.81
C SER A 86 10.04 4.89 11.25
N GLY A 87 11.12 5.63 11.51
CA GLY A 87 11.32 6.33 12.78
C GLY A 87 10.45 7.58 12.94
N ARG A 88 9.79 8.04 11.86
CA ARG A 88 8.97 9.26 11.84
C ARG A 88 7.47 8.91 11.86
N ASP A 89 6.98 8.52 13.04
CA ASP A 89 5.58 8.09 13.22
C ASP A 89 4.64 9.21 13.70
N LEU A 90 5.11 10.45 13.78
CA LEU A 90 4.36 11.60 14.29
C LEU A 90 3.66 12.37 13.16
N LEU A 91 2.33 12.17 13.04
CA LEU A 91 1.49 12.88 12.07
C LEU A 91 0.86 14.14 12.71
N PRO A 92 1.21 15.35 12.28
CA PRO A 92 0.45 16.55 12.65
C PRO A 92 -0.94 16.52 12.01
N ARG A 93 -1.97 16.74 12.81
CA ARG A 93 -3.37 16.83 12.40
C ARG A 93 -3.92 18.20 12.74
N VAL A 94 -4.51 18.87 11.76
CA VAL A 94 -5.06 20.21 11.91
C VAL A 94 -6.56 20.10 12.14
N TYR A 95 -7.05 20.78 13.16
CA TYR A 95 -8.46 20.80 13.51
C TYR A 95 -8.96 22.24 13.62
N PHE A 96 -10.19 22.43 13.17
CA PHE A 96 -10.95 23.63 13.49
C PHE A 96 -11.42 23.57 14.95
N VAL A 97 -11.27 24.67 15.69
CA VAL A 97 -11.75 24.77 17.06
C VAL A 97 -13.14 25.40 17.03
N SER A 98 -14.16 24.67 17.48
CA SER A 98 -15.53 25.20 17.56
C SER A 98 -15.60 26.44 18.47
N PRO A 99 -16.45 27.43 18.14
CA PRO A 99 -16.58 28.68 18.90
C PRO A 99 -16.72 28.50 20.41
N GLU A 100 -17.58 27.57 20.83
CA GLU A 100 -17.88 27.26 22.23
C GLU A 100 -16.66 26.81 23.04
N LYS A 101 -15.65 26.23 22.38
CA LYS A 101 -14.43 25.73 23.01
C LYS A 101 -13.29 26.73 22.98
N ARG A 102 -13.51 27.91 22.39
CA ARG A 102 -12.49 28.95 22.35
C ARG A 102 -12.59 29.78 23.62
N SER A 103 -11.46 30.00 24.27
CA SER A 103 -11.38 31.05 25.29
C SER A 103 -11.55 32.45 24.68
N LEU A 104 -11.45 32.57 23.35
CA LEU A 104 -11.39 33.84 22.62
C LEU A 104 -12.25 33.76 21.34
N ASN A 105 -13.25 34.63 21.20
CA ASN A 105 -14.04 34.90 19.98
C ASN A 105 -15.05 33.80 19.53
N PRO A 106 -16.30 33.80 20.06
CA PRO A 106 -17.34 32.78 19.82
C PRO A 106 -18.22 32.99 18.56
N ASP A 107 -17.87 33.84 17.60
CA ASP A 107 -18.77 34.19 16.48
C ASP A 107 -18.81 33.16 15.30
N LEU A 108 -20.00 32.68 14.93
CA LEU A 108 -20.26 31.55 13.98
C LEU A 108 -20.13 31.82 12.46
N GLU A 109 -20.35 33.04 11.95
CA GLU A 109 -20.66 33.21 10.49
C GLU A 109 -19.45 33.19 9.53
N VAL A 110 -18.22 33.48 9.99
CA VAL A 110 -17.00 33.54 9.13
C VAL A 110 -16.29 32.17 9.05
N GLU A 111 -16.95 31.13 9.55
CA GLU A 111 -16.28 29.90 9.98
C GLU A 111 -16.31 28.77 8.97
N SER A 112 -17.32 28.72 8.10
CA SER A 112 -17.48 27.66 7.10
C SER A 112 -16.30 27.61 6.12
N LYS A 113 -15.91 28.75 5.54
CA LYS A 113 -14.75 28.86 4.65
C LYS A 113 -13.44 28.48 5.34
N THR A 114 -13.28 28.89 6.60
CA THR A 114 -12.08 28.57 7.40
C THR A 114 -12.01 27.08 7.72
N ARG A 115 -13.13 26.48 8.11
CA ARG A 115 -13.25 25.05 8.38
C ARG A 115 -12.93 24.22 7.13
N ILE A 116 -13.57 24.50 6.00
CA ILE A 116 -13.33 23.79 4.73
C ILE A 116 -11.84 23.91 4.34
N TRP A 117 -11.26 25.10 4.48
CA TRP A 117 -9.84 25.31 4.21
C TRP A 117 -8.94 24.47 5.14
N LEU A 118 -9.22 24.42 6.45
CA LEU A 118 -8.46 23.60 7.41
C LEU A 118 -8.60 22.10 7.13
N GLU A 119 -9.80 21.63 6.76
CA GLU A 119 -10.03 20.23 6.38
C GLU A 119 -9.23 19.86 5.12
N ASN A 120 -9.20 20.76 4.12
CA ASN A 120 -8.39 20.58 2.92
C ASN A 120 -6.88 20.63 3.22
N LEU A 121 -6.46 21.51 4.14
CA LEU A 121 -5.07 21.58 4.58
C LEU A 121 -4.66 20.30 5.32
N ASP A 122 -5.50 19.78 6.21
CA ASP A 122 -5.25 18.51 6.92
C ASP A 122 -5.14 17.34 5.93
N LYS A 123 -6.03 17.26 4.93
CA LYS A 123 -5.94 16.27 3.85
C LYS A 123 -4.61 16.40 3.09
N LYS A 124 -4.17 17.62 2.76
CA LYS A 124 -2.90 17.90 2.07
C LYS A 124 -1.69 17.49 2.91
N ILE A 125 -1.67 17.85 4.20
CA ILE A 125 -0.63 17.45 5.17
C ILE A 125 -0.54 15.93 5.23
N ARG A 126 -1.68 15.24 5.42
CA ARG A 126 -1.72 13.78 5.48
C ARG A 126 -1.16 13.14 4.22
N LYS A 127 -1.62 13.60 3.05
CA LYS A 127 -1.16 13.07 1.75
C LYS A 127 0.37 13.17 1.65
N ARG A 128 0.93 14.37 1.86
CA ARG A 128 2.37 14.62 1.80
C ARG A 128 3.16 13.88 2.88
N PHE A 129 2.60 13.74 4.09
CA PHE A 129 3.19 12.95 5.17
C PHE A 129 3.37 11.49 4.75
N TYR A 130 2.32 10.86 4.21
CA TYR A 130 2.41 9.48 3.74
C TYR A 130 3.34 9.35 2.53
N GLU A 131 3.25 10.25 1.54
CA GLU A 131 4.13 10.24 0.36
C GLU A 131 5.61 10.33 0.75
N LYS A 132 5.96 11.24 1.68
CA LYS A 132 7.33 11.37 2.18
C LYS A 132 7.81 10.09 2.88
N ASN A 133 6.99 9.53 3.77
CA ASN A 133 7.33 8.28 4.47
C ASN A 133 7.40 7.08 3.52
N PHE A 134 6.57 7.01 2.48
CA PHE A 134 6.63 5.97 1.47
C PHE A 134 7.93 6.05 0.67
N ARG A 135 8.35 7.25 0.25
CA ARG A 135 9.64 7.45 -0.43
C ARG A 135 10.83 7.09 0.47
N GLU A 136 10.77 7.45 1.74
CA GLU A 136 11.80 7.09 2.72
C GLU A 136 11.85 5.57 2.97
N PHE A 137 10.69 4.90 3.03
CA PHE A 137 10.61 3.45 3.18
C PHE A 137 11.07 2.69 1.93
N ALA A 138 10.84 3.26 0.74
CA ALA A 138 11.14 2.61 -0.53
C ALA A 138 12.61 2.19 -0.68
N THR A 139 13.54 2.97 -0.13
CA THR A 139 14.99 2.68 -0.19
C THR A 139 15.37 1.38 0.52
N LYS A 140 14.57 0.95 1.50
CA LYS A 140 14.78 -0.28 2.28
C LYS A 140 13.67 -1.32 2.07
N ALA A 141 12.76 -1.09 1.13
CA ALA A 141 11.59 -1.95 0.92
C ALA A 141 11.97 -3.39 0.56
N TRP A 142 13.01 -3.58 -0.27
CA TRP A 142 13.53 -4.90 -0.66
C TRP A 142 13.91 -5.78 0.52
N VAL A 143 14.54 -5.19 1.54
CA VAL A 143 14.97 -5.93 2.74
C VAL A 143 13.82 -6.05 3.74
N SER A 144 13.02 -5.00 3.89
CA SER A 144 12.04 -4.89 4.98
C SER A 144 10.76 -5.68 4.71
N ILE A 145 10.20 -5.63 3.49
CA ILE A 145 8.89 -6.22 3.19
C ILE A 145 8.88 -7.75 3.33
N PRO A 146 9.90 -8.50 2.85
CA PRO A 146 9.93 -9.94 3.04
C PRO A 146 9.87 -10.37 4.52
N GLN A 147 10.34 -9.53 5.45
CA GLN A 147 10.28 -9.83 6.89
C GLN A 147 8.85 -9.87 7.43
N PHE A 148 7.88 -9.25 6.75
CA PHE A 148 6.47 -9.31 7.12
C PHE A 148 5.73 -10.53 6.53
N ILE A 149 6.38 -11.30 5.67
CA ILE A 149 5.80 -12.48 5.03
C ILE A 149 6.18 -13.71 5.84
N ALA A 150 5.21 -14.29 6.55
CA ALA A 150 5.40 -15.41 7.45
C ALA A 150 6.64 -15.22 8.37
N PRO A 151 6.67 -14.18 9.23
CA PRO A 151 7.84 -13.85 10.06
C PRO A 151 8.23 -14.98 11.03
N ASN A 152 7.25 -15.81 11.40
CA ASN A 152 7.41 -16.94 12.31
C ASN A 152 7.70 -18.25 11.60
N LEU A 153 7.75 -18.25 10.26
CA LEU A 153 8.18 -19.40 9.48
C LEU A 153 9.65 -19.25 9.13
N LEU A 154 10.43 -20.28 9.46
CA LEU A 154 11.81 -20.40 9.07
C LEU A 154 11.82 -20.98 7.67
N SER A 155 12.21 -20.14 6.73
CA SER A 155 12.15 -20.49 5.33
C SER A 155 13.15 -19.70 4.52
N PRO A 156 13.55 -20.23 3.35
CA PRO A 156 14.48 -19.53 2.49
C PRO A 156 13.99 -18.13 2.13
N GLN A 157 14.88 -17.15 2.28
CA GLN A 157 14.56 -15.74 2.07
C GLN A 157 14.04 -15.45 0.65
N TYR A 158 14.49 -16.23 -0.35
CA TYR A 158 14.06 -16.05 -1.74
C TYR A 158 12.55 -16.30 -1.94
N ILE A 159 11.95 -17.20 -1.14
CA ILE A 159 10.50 -17.46 -1.20
C ILE A 159 9.73 -16.21 -0.72
N LYS A 160 10.17 -15.63 0.41
CA LYS A 160 9.58 -14.40 0.95
C LYS A 160 9.77 -13.23 -0.02
N GLN A 161 10.93 -13.12 -0.66
CA GLN A 161 11.20 -12.12 -1.69
C GLN A 161 10.31 -12.28 -2.92
N ALA A 162 10.11 -13.50 -3.41
CA ALA A 162 9.23 -13.76 -4.55
C ALA A 162 7.78 -13.36 -4.26
N PHE A 163 7.24 -13.73 -3.09
CA PHE A 163 5.92 -13.28 -2.66
C PHE A 163 5.84 -11.76 -2.45
N ALA A 164 6.90 -11.14 -1.91
CA ALA A 164 6.97 -9.70 -1.80
C ALA A 164 6.88 -9.03 -3.18
N LEU A 165 7.64 -9.48 -4.17
CA LEU A 165 7.58 -8.96 -5.54
C LEU A 165 6.18 -9.13 -6.15
N GLN A 166 5.51 -10.25 -5.91
CA GLN A 166 4.16 -10.45 -6.42
C GLN A 166 3.13 -9.46 -5.85
N LEU A 167 3.30 -8.98 -4.61
CA LEU A 167 2.48 -7.90 -4.05
C LEU A 167 2.61 -6.60 -4.85
N PHE A 168 3.76 -6.37 -5.49
CA PHE A 168 4.05 -5.20 -6.31
C PHE A 168 3.92 -5.45 -7.81
N SER A 169 3.62 -6.67 -8.27
CA SER A 169 3.35 -6.92 -9.68
C SER A 169 2.00 -6.32 -10.07
N LYS A 170 1.97 -5.47 -11.09
CA LYS A 170 0.72 -4.97 -11.69
C LYS A 170 0.19 -5.98 -12.70
N GLU A 171 1.13 -6.59 -13.43
CA GLU A 171 0.93 -7.62 -14.42
C GLU A 171 0.66 -9.00 -13.78
N PRO A 172 0.00 -9.93 -14.49
CA PRO A 172 -0.21 -11.31 -14.03
C PRO A 172 1.12 -12.02 -13.76
N LEU A 173 1.42 -12.29 -12.50
CA LEU A 173 2.54 -13.12 -12.08
C LEU A 173 1.95 -14.26 -11.25
N HIS A 174 2.18 -15.49 -11.69
CA HIS A 174 1.62 -16.68 -11.06
C HIS A 174 2.75 -17.48 -10.43
N ILE A 175 2.63 -17.74 -9.13
CA ILE A 175 3.63 -18.44 -8.33
C ILE A 175 3.01 -19.73 -7.81
N LEU A 176 3.71 -20.85 -8.02
CA LEU A 176 3.40 -22.13 -7.43
C LEU A 176 4.39 -22.41 -6.30
N LEU A 177 3.90 -22.73 -5.12
CA LEU A 177 4.68 -23.19 -3.98
C LEU A 177 4.52 -24.71 -3.85
N LEU A 178 5.58 -25.45 -4.18
CA LEU A 178 5.67 -26.87 -3.88
C LEU A 178 6.09 -27.04 -2.43
N SER A 179 5.17 -27.52 -1.60
CA SER A 179 5.42 -27.74 -0.17
C SER A 179 4.87 -29.10 0.24
N GLN A 180 5.66 -29.84 1.01
CA GLN A 180 5.22 -31.09 1.63
C GLN A 180 4.29 -30.84 2.81
N SER A 181 4.33 -29.65 3.40
CA SER A 181 3.51 -29.25 4.55
C SER A 181 2.47 -28.20 4.14
N PRO A 182 1.18 -28.58 4.02
CA PRO A 182 0.11 -27.63 3.73
C PRO A 182 -0.01 -26.52 4.78
N GLU A 183 0.31 -26.81 6.05
CA GLU A 183 0.22 -25.84 7.14
C GLU A 183 1.25 -24.71 7.02
N GLU A 184 2.42 -24.98 6.46
CA GLU A 184 3.44 -23.96 6.20
C GLU A 184 3.02 -23.04 5.06
N SER A 185 2.49 -23.60 3.97
CA SER A 185 1.91 -22.84 2.86
C SER A 185 0.81 -21.89 3.33
N LYS A 186 -0.10 -22.38 4.19
CA LYS A 186 -1.16 -21.56 4.79
C LYS A 186 -0.62 -20.36 5.58
N ARG A 187 0.53 -20.49 6.25
CA ARG A 187 1.14 -19.37 7.00
C ARG A 187 1.60 -18.25 6.07
N TYR A 188 2.21 -18.58 4.93
CA TYR A 188 2.51 -17.57 3.91
C TYR A 188 1.25 -16.89 3.41
N PHE A 189 0.24 -17.68 3.07
CA PHE A 189 -1.00 -17.17 2.48
C PHE A 189 -1.75 -16.25 3.42
N LYS A 190 -1.82 -16.57 4.72
CA LYS A 190 -2.38 -15.69 5.75
C LYS A 190 -1.65 -14.33 5.79
N SER A 191 -0.32 -14.33 5.82
CA SER A 191 0.45 -13.06 5.78
C SER A 191 0.19 -12.27 4.49
N ILE A 192 0.11 -12.95 3.34
CA ILE A 192 -0.16 -12.29 2.06
C ILE A 192 -1.57 -11.70 2.02
N ILE A 193 -2.58 -12.40 2.55
CA ILE A 193 -3.97 -11.90 2.65
C ILE A 193 -4.02 -10.62 3.48
N GLU A 194 -3.29 -10.59 4.60
CA GLU A 194 -3.23 -9.41 5.48
C GLU A 194 -2.56 -8.22 4.80
N LEU A 195 -1.46 -8.46 4.06
CA LEU A 195 -0.68 -7.42 3.39
C LEU A 195 -1.29 -6.95 2.06
N CYS A 196 -2.07 -7.79 1.39
CA CYS A 196 -2.57 -7.50 0.06
C CYS A 196 -3.77 -6.52 0.10
N PRO A 197 -3.77 -5.48 -0.75
CA PRO A 197 -4.93 -4.58 -0.89
C PRO A 197 -6.22 -5.27 -1.34
N ILE A 198 -6.12 -6.16 -2.32
CA ILE A 198 -7.24 -6.85 -2.97
C ILE A 198 -6.83 -8.31 -3.10
N CYS A 199 -7.47 -9.18 -2.33
CA CYS A 199 -7.15 -10.60 -2.27
C CYS A 199 -8.41 -11.43 -2.13
N SER A 200 -8.42 -12.62 -2.73
CA SER A 200 -9.45 -13.63 -2.50
C SER A 200 -8.83 -15.01 -2.35
N LEU A 201 -9.47 -15.85 -1.55
CA LEU A 201 -9.12 -17.26 -1.37
C LEU A 201 -10.04 -18.12 -2.23
N ALA A 202 -9.48 -19.14 -2.87
CA ALA A 202 -10.25 -20.10 -3.64
C ALA A 202 -11.26 -20.82 -2.75
N SER A 203 -12.51 -20.81 -3.16
CA SER A 203 -13.60 -21.53 -2.51
C SER A 203 -14.21 -22.51 -3.49
N HIS A 204 -14.30 -23.79 -3.10
CA HIS A 204 -14.89 -24.86 -3.93
C HIS A 204 -16.30 -24.50 -4.41
N ASN A 205 -17.12 -23.90 -3.54
CA ASN A 205 -18.53 -23.63 -3.84
C ASN A 205 -18.74 -22.38 -4.70
N SER A 206 -17.78 -21.45 -4.76
CA SER A 206 -17.98 -20.15 -5.39
C SER A 206 -16.75 -19.61 -6.11
N LEU A 207 -16.08 -20.47 -6.88
CA LEU A 207 -14.85 -20.13 -7.59
C LEU A 207 -14.98 -18.85 -8.43
N ILE A 208 -16.02 -18.75 -9.27
CA ILE A 208 -16.26 -17.57 -10.13
C ILE A 208 -16.39 -16.30 -9.30
N ARG A 209 -17.12 -16.35 -8.18
CA ARG A 209 -17.29 -15.20 -7.28
C ARG A 209 -15.97 -14.81 -6.62
N SER A 210 -15.14 -15.80 -6.28
CA SER A 210 -13.83 -15.58 -5.65
C SER A 210 -12.83 -14.98 -6.65
N LEU A 211 -12.84 -15.45 -7.90
CA LEU A 211 -12.07 -14.87 -9.00
C LEU A 211 -12.48 -13.42 -9.27
N ALA A 212 -13.79 -13.15 -9.34
CA ALA A 212 -14.30 -11.79 -9.53
C ALA A 212 -13.88 -10.83 -8.39
N LYS A 213 -13.90 -11.30 -7.14
CA LYS A 213 -13.39 -10.53 -5.99
C LYS A 213 -11.89 -10.25 -6.05
N ALA A 214 -11.12 -11.08 -6.75
CA ALA A 214 -9.69 -10.95 -6.91
C ALA A 214 -9.28 -10.15 -8.16
N HIS A 215 -10.20 -9.54 -8.91
CA HIS A 215 -9.87 -8.73 -10.09
C HIS A 215 -8.85 -7.62 -9.75
N ASN A 216 -7.76 -7.53 -10.53
CA ASN A 216 -6.57 -6.69 -10.28
C ASN A 216 -5.83 -6.99 -8.95
N GLY A 217 -6.12 -8.12 -8.33
CA GLY A 217 -5.65 -8.55 -7.02
C GLY A 217 -4.87 -9.88 -7.06
N ILE A 218 -4.73 -10.49 -5.89
CA ILE A 218 -4.14 -11.82 -5.73
C ILE A 218 -5.25 -12.83 -5.47
N PHE A 219 -5.22 -13.94 -6.19
CA PHE A 219 -6.07 -15.10 -6.01
C PHE A 219 -5.24 -16.24 -5.43
N ILE A 220 -5.60 -16.70 -4.22
CA ILE A 220 -4.84 -17.70 -3.48
C ILE A 220 -5.54 -19.04 -3.54
N ILE A 221 -4.77 -20.10 -3.78
CA ILE A 221 -5.22 -21.50 -3.82
C ILE A 221 -4.39 -22.28 -2.79
N GLU A 222 -5.02 -22.70 -1.69
CA GLU A 222 -4.30 -23.45 -0.63
C GLU A 222 -3.84 -24.83 -1.09
N ASP A 223 -4.60 -25.47 -1.95
CA ASP A 223 -4.30 -26.81 -2.43
C ASP A 223 -4.88 -26.96 -3.83
N LEU A 224 -4.01 -26.86 -4.83
CA LEU A 224 -4.40 -26.95 -6.23
C LEU A 224 -4.93 -28.35 -6.56
N ALA A 225 -4.45 -29.38 -5.86
CA ALA A 225 -4.87 -30.75 -6.06
C ALA A 225 -6.37 -30.94 -5.73
N LYS A 226 -6.93 -30.16 -4.79
CA LYS A 226 -8.34 -30.29 -4.40
C LYS A 226 -9.33 -29.68 -5.40
N LEU A 227 -8.89 -28.98 -6.43
CA LEU A 227 -9.76 -28.22 -7.34
C LEU A 227 -10.22 -28.97 -8.60
N ASN A 228 -9.87 -30.25 -8.75
CA ASN A 228 -10.13 -31.15 -9.91
C ASN A 228 -10.96 -30.56 -11.07
N GLU A 229 -12.28 -30.57 -10.99
CA GLU A 229 -13.20 -30.20 -12.10
C GLU A 229 -13.20 -28.71 -12.48
N LYS A 230 -12.59 -27.85 -11.67
CA LYS A 230 -12.61 -26.39 -11.85
C LYS A 230 -11.23 -25.81 -12.18
N ARG A 231 -10.21 -26.65 -12.33
CA ARG A 231 -8.83 -26.23 -12.61
C ARG A 231 -8.71 -25.54 -13.96
N ASP A 232 -9.35 -26.08 -15.00
CA ASP A 232 -9.26 -25.53 -16.36
C ASP A 232 -9.71 -24.07 -16.40
N LYS A 233 -10.80 -23.75 -15.69
CA LYS A 233 -11.31 -22.36 -15.58
C LYS A 233 -10.32 -21.41 -14.90
N ILE A 234 -9.48 -21.91 -14.00
CA ILE A 234 -8.42 -21.12 -13.35
C ILE A 234 -7.27 -20.90 -14.32
N PHE A 235 -6.89 -21.93 -15.08
CA PHE A 235 -5.86 -21.81 -16.10
C PHE A 235 -6.29 -20.89 -17.24
N ASP A 236 -7.54 -20.97 -17.70
CA ASP A 236 -8.14 -20.01 -18.63
C ASP A 236 -8.05 -18.58 -18.07
N ALA A 237 -8.40 -18.40 -16.80
CA ALA A 237 -8.31 -17.09 -16.14
C ALA A 237 -6.87 -16.56 -16.07
N MET A 238 -5.89 -17.45 -15.87
CA MET A 238 -4.46 -17.12 -15.80
C MET A 238 -3.89 -16.75 -17.17
N GLU A 239 -4.25 -17.50 -18.22
CA GLU A 239 -3.70 -17.33 -19.56
C GLU A 239 -4.41 -16.24 -20.36
N LEU A 240 -5.75 -16.24 -20.35
CA LEU A 240 -6.56 -15.32 -21.15
C LEU A 240 -6.82 -14.00 -20.41
N GLY A 241 -6.71 -13.99 -19.08
CA GLY A 241 -7.04 -12.82 -18.27
C GLY A 241 -8.54 -12.54 -18.20
N PHE A 242 -9.39 -13.47 -18.61
CA PHE A 242 -10.84 -13.43 -18.44
C PHE A 242 -11.41 -14.84 -18.32
N ILE A 243 -12.61 -14.95 -17.76
CA ILE A 243 -13.41 -16.16 -17.76
C ILE A 243 -14.71 -15.92 -18.51
N SER A 244 -15.11 -16.91 -19.31
CA SER A 244 -16.43 -16.92 -19.94
C SER A 244 -17.26 -18.10 -19.46
N PHE A 245 -18.56 -17.88 -19.28
CA PHE A 245 -19.49 -18.99 -19.11
C PHE A 245 -20.74 -18.79 -19.96
N VAL A 246 -21.16 -19.89 -20.56
CA VAL A 246 -22.36 -19.96 -21.38
C VAL A 246 -23.50 -20.44 -20.50
N LYS A 247 -24.55 -19.64 -20.40
CA LYS A 247 -25.88 -20.09 -19.96
C LYS A 247 -26.75 -20.27 -21.21
N PRO A 248 -27.83 -21.07 -21.16
CA PRO A 248 -28.62 -21.45 -22.35
C PRO A 248 -29.08 -20.30 -23.26
N SER A 249 -29.13 -19.05 -22.77
CA SER A 249 -29.53 -17.87 -23.54
C SER A 249 -28.52 -16.72 -23.56
N LYS A 250 -27.42 -16.79 -22.80
CA LYS A 250 -26.46 -15.68 -22.65
C LYS A 250 -25.06 -16.18 -22.32
N THR A 251 -24.08 -15.61 -23.01
CA THR A 251 -22.66 -15.73 -22.67
C THR A 251 -22.26 -14.57 -21.77
N TYR A 252 -21.65 -14.89 -20.63
CA TYR A 252 -21.10 -13.90 -19.73
C TYR A 252 -19.58 -13.95 -19.78
N ARG A 253 -18.95 -12.78 -19.84
CA ARG A 253 -17.50 -12.61 -19.78
C ARG A 253 -17.14 -11.76 -18.57
N PHE A 254 -16.14 -12.18 -17.81
CA PHE A 254 -15.60 -11.43 -16.69
C PHE A 254 -14.10 -11.33 -16.86
N ASP A 255 -13.57 -10.12 -16.94
CA ASP A 255 -12.13 -9.94 -16.96
C ASP A 255 -11.55 -10.28 -15.58
N THR A 256 -10.56 -11.15 -15.56
CA THR A 256 -9.89 -11.69 -14.39
C THR A 256 -8.40 -11.42 -14.55
N ASN A 257 -8.03 -10.14 -14.48
CA ASN A 257 -6.62 -9.73 -14.41
C ASN A 257 -6.07 -10.05 -13.00
N ILE A 258 -5.82 -11.33 -12.73
CA ILE A 258 -5.45 -11.86 -11.42
C ILE A 258 -3.98 -12.25 -11.38
N ARG A 259 -3.41 -12.22 -10.18
CA ARG A 259 -2.13 -12.86 -9.86
C ARG A 259 -2.44 -14.09 -9.03
N VAL A 260 -1.85 -15.23 -9.34
CA VAL A 260 -2.21 -16.49 -8.66
C VAL A 260 -1.08 -16.91 -7.75
N ILE A 261 -1.43 -17.30 -6.53
CA ILE A 261 -0.54 -18.02 -5.63
C ILE A 261 -1.20 -19.35 -5.34
N ALA A 262 -0.53 -20.44 -5.67
CA ALA A 262 -1.03 -21.77 -5.37
C ALA A 262 -0.01 -22.53 -4.54
N SER A 263 -0.47 -23.45 -3.69
CA SER A 263 0.37 -24.56 -3.26
C SER A 263 -0.14 -25.90 -3.79
N SER A 264 0.82 -26.80 -3.98
CA SER A 264 0.58 -28.18 -4.40
C SER A 264 1.69 -29.06 -3.82
N THR A 265 1.39 -30.33 -3.59
CA THR A 265 2.40 -31.37 -3.36
C THR A 265 2.90 -31.96 -4.67
N GLU A 266 2.12 -31.85 -5.74
CA GLU A 266 2.40 -32.47 -7.04
C GLU A 266 3.04 -31.49 -8.03
N PRO A 267 4.09 -31.91 -8.77
CA PRO A 267 4.76 -31.11 -9.79
C PRO A 267 4.01 -31.05 -11.14
N SER A 268 2.85 -31.70 -11.27
CA SER A 268 2.07 -31.78 -12.51
C SER A 268 1.62 -30.41 -13.05
N PHE A 269 1.62 -29.37 -12.22
CA PHE A 269 1.08 -28.04 -12.55
C PHE A 269 2.13 -27.03 -13.03
N ILE A 270 3.40 -27.43 -13.11
CA ILE A 270 4.53 -26.50 -13.26
C ILE A 270 4.45 -25.64 -14.53
N SER A 271 4.01 -26.21 -15.65
CA SER A 271 3.95 -25.54 -16.95
C SER A 271 2.96 -24.36 -17.00
N ASN A 272 1.99 -24.30 -16.09
CA ASN A 272 0.99 -23.23 -16.04
C ASN A 272 1.48 -22.01 -15.23
N PHE A 273 2.56 -22.13 -14.46
CA PHE A 273 3.04 -21.08 -13.57
C PHE A 273 4.30 -20.40 -14.12
N HIS A 274 4.49 -19.15 -13.72
CA HIS A 274 5.64 -18.34 -14.13
C HIS A 274 6.87 -18.62 -13.27
N LEU A 275 6.64 -18.94 -11.99
CA LEU A 275 7.68 -19.21 -11.01
C LEU A 275 7.23 -20.36 -10.12
N VAL A 276 8.11 -21.34 -9.92
CA VAL A 276 7.86 -22.49 -9.05
C VAL A 276 8.87 -22.46 -7.92
N LEU A 277 8.38 -22.40 -6.70
CA LEU A 277 9.19 -22.31 -5.49
C LEU A 277 9.05 -23.61 -4.72
N GLU A 278 10.15 -24.22 -4.35
CA GLU A 278 10.13 -25.39 -3.48
C GLU A 278 10.41 -24.98 -2.04
N HIS A 279 9.53 -25.39 -1.15
CA HIS A 279 9.77 -25.37 0.28
C HIS A 279 10.14 -26.78 0.73
N LYS A 280 11.45 -27.02 0.84
CA LYS A 280 11.97 -28.27 1.36
C LYS A 280 12.08 -28.21 2.89
N THR A 281 11.88 -29.36 3.53
CA THR A 281 12.22 -29.57 4.93
C THR A 281 13.70 -29.27 5.13
N GLN A 282 13.99 -28.48 6.17
CA GLN A 282 15.30 -27.87 6.36
C GLN A 282 16.37 -28.90 6.78
N GLU A 283 17.64 -28.60 6.51
CA GLU A 283 18.78 -29.38 6.97
C GLU A 283 18.93 -29.34 8.50
N VAL A 284 19.71 -30.27 9.07
CA VAL A 284 19.88 -30.46 10.53
C VAL A 284 20.30 -29.18 11.26
N ASN A 285 21.10 -28.32 10.63
CA ASN A 285 21.56 -27.07 11.24
C ASN A 285 20.42 -26.06 11.43
N ASP A 286 19.52 -25.96 10.46
CA ASP A 286 18.33 -25.12 10.55
C ASP A 286 17.35 -25.62 11.62
N PHE A 287 17.28 -26.94 11.83
CA PHE A 287 16.44 -27.54 12.88
C PHE A 287 16.79 -27.02 14.28
N SER A 288 18.08 -26.81 14.58
CA SER A 288 18.51 -26.26 15.87
C SER A 288 17.98 -24.84 16.10
N ALA A 289 17.99 -24.00 15.07
CA ALA A 289 17.44 -22.64 15.12
C ALA A 289 15.91 -22.66 15.24
N ILE A 290 15.23 -23.60 14.57
CA ILE A 290 13.79 -23.84 14.75
C ILE A 290 13.50 -24.21 16.20
N ALA A 291 14.20 -25.20 16.76
CA ALA A 291 13.99 -25.67 18.12
C ALA A 291 14.22 -24.53 19.13
N GLN A 292 15.30 -23.77 18.98
CA GLN A 292 15.58 -22.61 19.82
C GLN A 292 14.47 -21.56 19.74
N LYS A 293 14.00 -21.19 18.54
CA LYS A 293 12.93 -20.22 18.36
C LYS A 293 11.61 -20.69 18.97
N LEU A 294 11.31 -21.99 18.87
CA LEU A 294 10.14 -22.60 19.49
C LEU A 294 10.24 -22.60 21.02
N ILE A 295 11.40 -22.97 21.58
CA ILE A 295 11.65 -23.00 23.03
C ILE A 295 11.57 -21.60 23.63
N LEU A 296 12.20 -20.61 22.99
CA LEU A 296 12.19 -19.21 23.43
C LEU A 296 10.81 -18.55 23.28
N ASN A 297 9.87 -19.20 22.59
CA ASN A 297 8.53 -18.69 22.26
C ASN A 297 8.59 -17.26 21.67
N ASP A 298 9.66 -16.97 20.93
CA ASP A 298 9.92 -15.66 20.33
C ASP A 298 9.07 -15.50 19.06
N LYS A 299 7.76 -15.31 19.30
CA LYS A 299 6.79 -15.06 18.24
C LYS A 299 6.85 -13.59 17.87
N VAL A 300 7.37 -13.32 16.68
CA VAL A 300 7.31 -12.00 16.07
C VAL A 300 5.85 -11.66 15.80
N THR A 301 5.35 -10.64 16.50
CA THR A 301 4.00 -10.11 16.30
C THR A 301 4.05 -8.88 15.41
N ILE A 302 3.36 -8.94 14.27
CA ILE A 302 3.28 -7.79 13.36
C ILE A 302 2.22 -6.84 13.89
N ARG A 303 2.57 -5.55 14.02
CA ARG A 303 1.61 -4.52 14.46
C ARG A 303 0.61 -4.22 13.36
N ALA A 304 -0.67 -4.06 13.73
CA ALA A 304 -1.72 -3.67 12.77
C ALA A 304 -1.43 -2.35 12.04
N ALA A 305 -0.73 -1.42 12.70
CA ALA A 305 -0.30 -0.16 12.10
C ALA A 305 0.70 -0.35 10.94
N ASP A 306 1.56 -1.36 11.03
CA ASP A 306 2.55 -1.69 9.99
C ASP A 306 1.84 -2.34 8.80
N ILE A 307 0.91 -3.27 9.04
CA ILE A 307 0.07 -3.86 8.00
C ILE A 307 -0.70 -2.76 7.25
N ALA A 308 -1.33 -1.83 7.99
CA ALA A 308 -2.03 -0.71 7.39
C ALA A 308 -1.10 0.21 6.59
N PHE A 309 0.14 0.42 7.04
CA PHE A 309 1.14 1.16 6.27
C PHE A 309 1.48 0.44 4.96
N LEU A 310 1.84 -0.84 5.03
CA LEU A 310 2.25 -1.65 3.89
C LEU A 310 1.12 -1.77 2.85
N ARG A 311 -0.12 -1.99 3.27
CA ARG A 311 -1.28 -1.99 2.35
C ARG A 311 -1.42 -0.68 1.59
N ASN A 312 -1.24 0.46 2.28
CA ASN A 312 -1.32 1.76 1.64
C ASN A 312 -0.09 2.03 0.76
N TYR A 313 1.09 1.54 1.15
CA TYR A 313 2.31 1.60 0.37
C TYR A 313 2.19 0.82 -0.94
N ILE A 314 1.70 -0.42 -0.90
CA ILE A 314 1.44 -1.24 -2.08
C ILE A 314 0.42 -0.56 -3.01
N LYS A 315 -0.68 -0.03 -2.45
CA LYS A 315 -1.66 0.76 -3.22
C LYS A 315 -1.06 2.01 -3.87
N PHE A 316 -0.10 2.64 -3.20
CA PHE A 316 0.58 3.81 -3.71
C PHE A 316 1.53 3.44 -4.86
N ALA A 317 2.33 2.39 -4.66
CA ALA A 317 3.27 1.86 -5.66
C ALA A 317 2.56 1.33 -6.91
N ALA A 318 1.37 0.72 -6.77
CA ALA A 318 0.58 0.19 -7.89
C ALA A 318 0.17 1.26 -8.93
N LYS A 319 0.22 2.55 -8.58
CA LYS A 319 -0.06 3.66 -9.50
C LYS A 319 1.09 3.97 -10.46
N LEU A 320 2.30 3.48 -10.16
CA LEU A 320 3.46 3.68 -10.99
C LEU A 320 3.42 2.70 -12.16
N ASP A 321 3.56 3.26 -13.36
CA ASP A 321 3.88 2.47 -14.53
C ASP A 321 5.40 2.37 -14.64
N VAL A 322 5.88 1.15 -14.83
CA VAL A 322 7.31 0.83 -14.79
C VAL A 322 7.72 0.27 -16.13
N GLU A 323 8.77 0.86 -16.68
CA GLU A 323 9.30 0.54 -17.99
C GLU A 323 10.69 -0.09 -17.88
N ILE A 324 11.01 -0.95 -18.84
CA ILE A 324 12.32 -1.61 -18.94
C ILE A 324 13.10 -0.90 -20.04
N PRO A 325 14.26 -0.30 -19.74
CA PRO A 325 15.15 0.23 -20.76
C PRO A 325 15.56 -0.85 -21.78
N PRO A 326 15.70 -0.52 -23.07
CA PRO A 326 16.06 -1.48 -24.12
C PRO A 326 17.34 -2.29 -23.81
N GLU A 327 18.36 -1.65 -23.26
CA GLU A 327 19.63 -2.28 -22.86
C GLU A 327 19.45 -3.44 -21.87
N LEU A 328 18.47 -3.31 -20.96
CA LEU A 328 18.16 -4.35 -19.98
C LEU A 328 17.26 -5.44 -20.57
N ALA A 329 16.46 -5.12 -21.58
CA ALA A 329 15.66 -6.10 -22.29
C ALA A 329 16.57 -7.11 -23.02
N GLU A 330 17.64 -6.64 -23.67
CA GLU A 330 18.66 -7.52 -24.28
C GLU A 330 19.32 -8.44 -23.25
N LYS A 331 19.66 -7.92 -22.06
CA LYS A 331 20.20 -8.75 -20.97
C LYS A 331 19.22 -9.85 -20.54
N ILE A 332 17.92 -9.55 -20.46
CA ILE A 332 16.89 -10.54 -20.13
C ILE A 332 16.81 -11.63 -21.19
N VAL A 333 16.85 -11.27 -22.48
CA VAL A 333 16.84 -12.22 -23.59
C VAL A 333 18.08 -13.11 -23.55
N ASN A 334 19.27 -12.52 -23.40
CA ASN A 334 20.53 -13.28 -23.34
C ASN A 334 20.53 -14.27 -22.17
N PHE A 335 20.06 -13.84 -20.99
CA PHE A 335 19.94 -14.73 -19.84
C PHE A 335 18.95 -15.88 -20.09
N ALA A 336 17.81 -15.62 -20.73
CA ALA A 336 16.84 -16.66 -21.06
C ALA A 336 17.40 -17.67 -22.08
N SER A 337 18.17 -17.21 -23.08
CA SER A 337 18.87 -18.07 -24.05
C SER A 337 19.90 -18.95 -23.37
N GLN A 338 20.74 -18.37 -22.48
CA GLN A 338 21.73 -19.13 -21.71
C GLN A 338 21.08 -20.18 -20.81
N LEU A 339 19.94 -19.85 -20.19
CA LEU A 339 19.18 -20.83 -19.42
C LEU A 339 18.68 -21.96 -20.33
N LYS A 340 18.18 -21.63 -21.54
CA LYS A 340 17.64 -22.62 -22.48
C LYS A 340 18.71 -23.58 -22.99
N GLU A 341 19.93 -23.10 -23.20
CA GLU A 341 21.09 -23.95 -23.54
C GLU A 341 21.41 -24.96 -22.43
N LYS A 342 21.19 -24.58 -21.17
CA LYS A 342 21.44 -25.43 -19.99
C LYS A 342 20.22 -26.20 -19.52
N GLU A 343 19.16 -26.30 -20.33
CA GLU A 343 17.88 -26.89 -19.91
C GLU A 343 18.01 -28.32 -19.37
N SER A 344 18.93 -29.13 -19.90
CA SER A 344 19.22 -30.49 -19.43
C SER A 344 19.70 -30.56 -17.97
N GLU A 345 20.39 -29.52 -17.50
CA GLU A 345 20.90 -29.43 -16.14
C GLU A 345 19.83 -28.97 -15.15
N LEU A 346 18.78 -28.30 -15.63
CA LEU A 346 17.76 -27.69 -14.80
C LEU A 346 16.69 -28.69 -14.35
N LYS A 347 15.95 -28.29 -13.31
CA LYS A 347 14.87 -29.13 -12.75
C LYS A 347 13.61 -29.14 -13.62
N TYR A 348 13.33 -28.03 -14.31
CA TYR A 348 12.10 -27.83 -15.06
C TYR A 348 12.39 -27.27 -16.45
N PRO A 349 11.55 -27.61 -17.45
CA PRO A 349 11.70 -27.08 -18.80
C PRO A 349 11.48 -25.57 -18.82
N ILE A 350 12.22 -24.90 -19.70
CA ILE A 350 12.15 -23.46 -19.89
C ILE A 350 11.15 -23.16 -21.00
N SER A 351 10.14 -22.38 -20.63
CA SER A 351 9.12 -21.86 -21.54
C SER A 351 9.29 -20.35 -21.76
N PRO A 352 8.72 -19.79 -22.84
CA PRO A 352 8.68 -18.33 -23.05
C PRO A 352 8.01 -17.57 -21.90
N LYS A 353 7.16 -18.22 -21.10
CA LYS A 353 6.55 -17.63 -19.88
C LYS A 353 7.61 -17.22 -18.86
N LEU A 354 8.80 -17.82 -18.88
CA LEU A 354 9.92 -17.45 -18.02
C LEU A 354 10.42 -16.03 -18.30
N VAL A 355 10.49 -15.63 -19.58
CA VAL A 355 10.89 -14.26 -19.98
C VAL A 355 9.89 -13.25 -19.44
N LEU A 356 8.59 -13.57 -19.53
CA LEU A 356 7.54 -12.76 -18.91
C LEU A 356 7.69 -12.70 -17.39
N ALA A 357 8.03 -13.82 -16.74
CA ALA A 357 8.28 -13.87 -15.30
C ALA A 357 9.39 -12.91 -14.90
N ILE A 358 10.55 -12.99 -15.55
CA ILE A 358 11.72 -12.13 -15.29
C ILE A 358 11.36 -10.66 -15.47
N THR A 359 10.73 -10.33 -16.60
CA THR A 359 10.28 -8.97 -16.93
C THR A 359 9.36 -8.41 -15.85
N ARG A 360 8.37 -9.19 -15.42
CA ARG A 360 7.38 -8.79 -14.40
C ARG A 360 8.01 -8.68 -13.01
N LEU A 361 8.92 -9.59 -12.64
CA LEU A 361 9.67 -9.54 -11.39
C LEU A 361 10.57 -8.30 -11.32
N ALA A 362 11.29 -7.98 -12.40
CA ALA A 362 12.14 -6.79 -12.47
C ALA A 362 11.33 -5.50 -12.34
N LYS A 363 10.21 -5.39 -13.08
CA LYS A 363 9.26 -4.26 -12.93
C LYS A 363 8.69 -4.16 -11.52
N ALA A 364 8.32 -5.29 -10.92
CA ALA A 364 7.83 -5.32 -9.54
C ALA A 364 8.90 -4.88 -8.54
N SER A 365 10.17 -5.24 -8.76
CA SER A 365 11.31 -4.82 -7.92
C SER A 365 11.48 -3.30 -7.97
N ALA A 366 11.51 -2.71 -9.17
CA ALA A 366 11.58 -1.27 -9.33
C ALA A 366 10.35 -0.55 -8.73
N ARG A 367 9.14 -1.10 -8.94
CA ARG A 367 7.88 -0.57 -8.40
C ARG A 367 7.87 -0.58 -6.86
N MET A 368 8.40 -1.65 -6.26
CA MET A 368 8.55 -1.78 -4.81
C MET A 368 9.52 -0.75 -4.23
N GLU A 369 10.48 -0.23 -5.02
CA GLU A 369 11.35 0.89 -4.65
C GLU A 369 10.82 2.25 -5.14
N LEU A 370 9.58 2.32 -5.64
CA LEU A 370 8.94 3.51 -6.22
C LEU A 370 9.71 4.16 -7.38
N ARG A 371 10.44 3.36 -8.17
CA ARG A 371 11.13 3.80 -9.39
C ARG A 371 10.26 3.56 -10.62
N ALA A 372 10.33 4.48 -11.58
CA ALA A 372 9.61 4.40 -12.86
C ALA A 372 10.38 3.57 -13.92
N LEU A 373 11.70 3.45 -13.76
CA LEU A 373 12.56 2.69 -14.67
C LEU A 373 13.23 1.53 -13.92
N VAL A 374 13.32 0.39 -14.59
CA VAL A 374 14.08 -0.77 -14.13
C VAL A 374 15.58 -0.48 -14.21
N GLU A 375 16.32 -0.86 -13.17
CA GLU A 375 17.78 -0.78 -13.10
C GLU A 375 18.40 -2.19 -13.18
N ALA A 376 19.71 -2.28 -13.45
CA ALA A 376 20.42 -3.56 -13.54
C ALA A 376 20.21 -4.46 -12.30
N LYS A 377 20.23 -3.87 -11.09
CA LYS A 377 20.01 -4.58 -9.83
C LYS A 377 18.65 -5.28 -9.75
N ASP A 378 17.61 -4.76 -10.41
CA ASP A 378 16.28 -5.38 -10.40
C ASP A 378 16.25 -6.64 -11.26
N VAL A 379 16.96 -6.59 -12.39
CA VAL A 379 17.12 -7.71 -13.31
C VAL A 379 17.95 -8.80 -12.64
N GLU A 380 19.05 -8.43 -11.98
CA GLU A 380 19.89 -9.36 -11.22
C GLU A 380 19.12 -10.06 -10.08
N ARG A 381 18.27 -9.32 -9.35
CA ARG A 381 17.38 -9.90 -8.34
C ARG A 381 16.43 -10.92 -8.97
N ALA A 382 15.83 -10.59 -10.12
CA ALA A 382 14.96 -11.52 -10.84
C ALA A 382 15.72 -12.76 -11.30
N PHE A 383 16.93 -12.59 -11.87
CA PHE A 383 17.80 -13.70 -12.27
C PHE A 383 18.13 -14.62 -11.10
N SER A 384 18.54 -14.06 -9.96
CA SER A 384 18.86 -14.83 -8.75
C SER A 384 17.67 -15.64 -8.25
N LEU A 385 16.46 -15.05 -8.26
CA LEU A 385 15.24 -15.77 -7.87
C LEU A 385 14.93 -16.92 -8.82
N ILE A 386 15.07 -16.69 -10.13
CA ILE A 386 14.80 -17.70 -11.15
C ILE A 386 15.82 -18.83 -11.07
N GLN A 387 17.11 -18.53 -10.93
CA GLN A 387 18.15 -19.54 -10.74
C GLN A 387 17.87 -20.42 -9.51
N LYS A 388 17.55 -19.81 -8.36
CA LYS A 388 17.18 -20.55 -7.14
C LYS A 388 15.92 -21.40 -7.29
N SER A 389 15.01 -20.99 -8.16
CA SER A 389 13.78 -21.73 -8.46
C SER A 389 14.01 -22.95 -9.36
N LEU A 390 15.03 -22.88 -10.23
CA LEU A 390 15.33 -23.90 -11.24
C LEU A 390 16.49 -24.82 -10.84
N SER A 391 17.33 -24.40 -9.90
CA SER A 391 18.46 -25.19 -9.41
C SER A 391 17.98 -26.51 -8.85
N LYS A 392 18.57 -27.61 -9.34
CA LYS A 392 18.49 -28.90 -8.64
C LYS A 392 19.13 -28.71 -7.26
N ALA A 393 18.58 -29.33 -6.21
CA ALA A 393 19.33 -29.36 -4.96
C ALA A 393 20.67 -30.03 -5.25
N GLU A 394 21.74 -29.38 -4.85
CA GLU A 394 23.04 -30.03 -4.78
C GLU A 394 22.84 -31.25 -3.89
N ASN A 395 23.00 -32.45 -4.48
CA ASN A 395 23.18 -33.67 -3.72
C ASN A 395 24.57 -33.55 -3.09
N ASN A 396 24.66 -32.93 -1.91
CA ASN A 396 25.81 -33.07 -1.03
C ASN A 396 25.48 -34.10 0.05
#